data_AF-A0A7S8E7L3-F1
#
_entry.id   AF-A0A7S8E7L3-F1
#
_cell.length_a   1.000
_cell.length_b   1.000
_cell.length_c   1.000
_cell.angle_alpha   90.00
_cell.angle_beta   90.00
_cell.angle_gamma   90.00
#
_symmetry.space_group_name_H-M   'P 1'
#
loop_
_entity.id
_entity.type
_entity.pdbx_description
1 polymer ?
#
loop_
_entity_poly.entity_id
_entity_poly.type
_entity_poly.pdbx_seq_one_letter_code
_entity_poly.pdbx_strand_id
1 'polypeptide(L)'
;MALFISPIASAQTCEFIAREALAALSANCAETGRNQVCYGNDLVDLTAQPTVTDPVAFEAPGDMTEVRFIQRLTLQPLDVEANVWGISLLRIQANLPETLPGQNVTMLLFGDSQLETFDDGQVVYFRSGIGMPSCEDAPDGLLIQTPEGDAQATFELNEIKIAMGSTAYLTADAEDVFTFNLLEGEATLTVDDEAQTFEGGYFVTVPLDADLIPTGPPSEPEAIDWSQMPGGLMGLLATLPIDITDLINVPEGDLADDDATVEDAVPEEVIIPQTGNWTYTRGEVVSDCPGGMGELIGSSSPIVEEAFIDFGGVPFDLEAFLTQNATEPLPPGEFAYPQPNVYQWTMSEEGAEFLYELRFLSETEIEGQLYFNIAAEGIACEINVPFEVVLDE
;
A
#
# COMPACT_ATOMS: atom_id res chain seq x y z
N MET A 1 -12.11 48.51 2.99
CA MET A 1 -11.17 47.64 3.70
C MET A 1 -11.20 46.33 2.92
N ALA A 2 -10.21 46.11 2.06
CA ALA A 2 -10.17 44.95 1.18
C ALA A 2 -9.67 43.75 1.99
N LEU A 3 -10.51 42.73 2.17
CA LEU A 3 -10.07 41.44 2.67
C LEU A 3 -9.41 40.70 1.49
N PHE A 4 -8.14 40.35 1.67
CA PHE A 4 -7.46 39.39 0.82
C PHE A 4 -8.03 38.00 1.17
N ILE A 5 -8.64 37.33 0.19
CA ILE A 5 -8.89 35.89 0.26
C ILE A 5 -7.58 35.26 -0.23
N SER A 6 -6.81 34.68 0.67
CA SER A 6 -5.72 33.80 0.28
C SER A 6 -6.32 32.46 -0.13
N PRO A 7 -5.89 31.85 -1.25
CA PRO A 7 -6.15 30.43 -1.48
C PRO A 7 -5.47 29.64 -0.37
N ILE A 8 -6.21 28.77 0.31
CA ILE A 8 -5.61 27.72 1.14
C ILE A 8 -5.13 26.68 0.14
N ALA A 9 -3.82 26.58 -0.05
CA ALA A 9 -3.23 25.42 -0.71
C ALA A 9 -3.53 24.21 0.18
N SER A 10 -4.27 23.25 -0.36
CA SER A 10 -4.34 21.90 0.22
C SER A 10 -2.92 21.37 0.28
N ALA A 11 -2.37 21.21 1.49
CA ALA A 11 -1.17 20.43 1.65
C ALA A 11 -1.60 18.97 1.48
N GLN A 12 -1.28 18.35 0.35
CA GLN A 12 -1.39 16.90 0.22
C GLN A 12 -0.62 16.28 1.38
N THR A 13 -1.27 15.38 2.13
CA THR A 13 -0.60 14.67 3.20
C THR A 13 0.34 13.64 2.58
N CYS A 14 1.52 13.49 3.17
CA CYS A 14 2.54 12.55 2.73
C CYS A 14 2.01 11.11 2.59
N GLU A 15 1.11 10.72 3.49
CA GLU A 15 0.42 9.44 3.48
C GLU A 15 -0.45 9.23 2.23
N PHE A 16 -1.13 10.27 1.75
CA PHE A 16 -1.96 10.18 0.55
C PHE A 16 -1.11 9.90 -0.69
N ILE A 17 -0.01 10.63 -0.86
CA ILE A 17 0.94 10.46 -1.97
C ILE A 17 1.56 9.04 -1.95
N ALA A 18 1.91 8.55 -0.76
CA ALA A 18 2.44 7.21 -0.61
C ALA A 18 1.42 6.13 -1.02
N ARG A 19 0.17 6.25 -0.57
CA ARG A 19 -0.90 5.30 -0.91
C ARG A 19 -1.22 5.29 -2.41
N GLU A 20 -1.29 6.46 -3.05
CA GLU A 20 -1.51 6.54 -4.50
C GLU A 20 -0.40 5.86 -5.31
N ALA A 21 0.86 6.07 -4.94
CA ALA A 21 1.99 5.46 -5.63
C ALA A 21 2.00 3.92 -5.48
N LEU A 22 1.59 3.40 -4.31
CA LEU A 22 1.45 1.96 -4.09
C LEU A 22 0.33 1.35 -4.93
N ALA A 23 -0.82 2.02 -5.00
CA ALA A 23 -1.93 1.61 -5.85
C ALA A 23 -1.54 1.64 -7.34
N ALA A 24 -0.79 2.65 -7.77
CA ALA A 24 -0.26 2.73 -9.13
C ALA A 24 0.74 1.60 -9.41
N LEU A 25 1.64 1.29 -8.46
CA LEU A 25 2.58 0.18 -8.59
C LEU A 25 1.86 -1.16 -8.71
N SER A 26 0.88 -1.43 -7.85
CA SER A 26 0.14 -2.71 -7.88
C SER A 26 -0.61 -2.90 -9.20
N ALA A 27 -1.22 -1.84 -9.73
CA ALA A 27 -1.91 -1.86 -11.02
C ALA A 27 -0.95 -2.05 -12.21
N ASN A 28 0.20 -1.37 -12.21
CA ASN A 28 1.08 -1.32 -13.38
C ASN A 28 2.19 -2.38 -13.38
N CYS A 29 2.59 -2.87 -12.22
CA CYS A 29 3.71 -3.82 -12.05
C CYS A 29 3.28 -5.26 -11.74
N ALA A 30 1.99 -5.54 -11.83
CA ALA A 30 1.39 -6.87 -11.70
C ALA A 30 2.12 -7.95 -12.52
N GLU A 31 2.43 -7.67 -13.79
CA GLU A 31 3.03 -8.62 -14.72
C GLU A 31 4.55 -8.77 -14.60
N THR A 32 5.19 -8.16 -13.58
CA THR A 32 6.66 -8.18 -13.43
C THR A 32 7.20 -9.62 -13.42
N GLY A 33 7.96 -9.99 -14.44
CA GLY A 33 8.50 -11.33 -14.56
C GLY A 33 9.71 -11.60 -13.67
N ARG A 34 10.21 -12.83 -13.76
CA ARG A 34 11.42 -13.25 -13.05
C ARG A 34 12.64 -12.44 -13.50
N ASN A 35 13.45 -12.00 -12.54
CA ASN A 35 14.63 -11.15 -12.73
C ASN A 35 14.31 -9.87 -13.49
N GLN A 36 13.11 -9.33 -13.29
CA GLN A 36 12.70 -8.06 -13.84
C GLN A 36 12.49 -7.05 -12.72
N VAL A 37 12.70 -5.80 -13.10
CA VAL A 37 12.29 -4.61 -12.35
C VAL A 37 11.12 -3.98 -13.11
N CYS A 38 10.18 -3.42 -12.37
CA CYS A 38 9.12 -2.58 -12.87
C CYS A 38 9.18 -1.21 -12.21
N TYR A 39 8.99 -0.20 -13.03
CA TYR A 39 8.96 1.20 -12.66
C TYR A 39 7.55 1.61 -12.20
N GLY A 40 7.41 2.06 -10.96
CA GLY A 40 6.09 2.32 -10.36
C GLY A 40 5.57 3.74 -10.45
N ASN A 41 6.44 4.75 -10.52
CA ASN A 41 6.06 6.16 -10.51
C ASN A 41 7.15 7.05 -11.15
N ASP A 42 6.76 8.24 -11.58
CA ASP A 42 7.60 9.29 -12.14
C ASP A 42 8.79 9.62 -11.21
N LEU A 43 10.02 9.53 -11.74
CA LEU A 43 11.33 9.88 -11.12
C LEU A 43 12.17 8.72 -10.55
N VAL A 44 12.54 7.80 -11.44
CA VAL A 44 13.62 6.84 -11.20
C VAL A 44 14.75 7.09 -12.20
N ASP A 45 15.95 7.35 -11.68
CA ASP A 45 17.15 7.46 -12.52
C ASP A 45 17.78 6.09 -12.69
N LEU A 46 17.75 5.58 -13.93
CA LEU A 46 18.34 4.30 -14.31
C LEU A 46 19.60 4.53 -15.14
N THR A 47 20.71 4.01 -14.64
CA THR A 47 21.93 3.83 -15.44
C THR A 47 21.99 2.38 -15.91
N ALA A 48 22.04 2.17 -17.23
CA ALA A 48 22.16 0.84 -17.81
C ALA A 48 23.60 0.31 -17.76
N GLN A 49 23.77 -1.02 -17.75
CA GLN A 49 25.08 -1.65 -17.84
C GLN A 49 25.80 -1.25 -19.13
N PRO A 50 27.14 -1.06 -19.12
CA PRO A 50 27.90 -0.68 -20.31
C PRO A 50 27.81 -1.67 -21.48
N THR A 51 27.41 -2.91 -21.20
CA THR A 51 27.23 -4.00 -22.16
C THR A 51 25.91 -3.89 -22.93
N VAL A 52 24.98 -3.05 -22.49
CA VAL A 52 23.67 -2.86 -23.10
C VAL A 52 23.78 -1.87 -24.24
N THR A 53 23.37 -2.30 -25.44
CA THR A 53 23.47 -1.49 -26.67
C THR A 53 22.20 -0.71 -27.01
N ASP A 54 21.06 -1.15 -26.49
CA ASP A 54 19.76 -0.51 -26.68
C ASP A 54 19.39 0.30 -25.43
N PRO A 55 18.90 1.54 -25.56
CA PRO A 55 18.53 2.34 -24.40
C PRO A 55 17.43 1.63 -23.61
N VAL A 56 17.70 1.35 -22.33
CA VAL A 56 16.68 0.99 -21.34
C VAL A 56 16.18 2.30 -20.76
N ALA A 57 14.91 2.61 -20.97
CA ALA A 57 14.29 3.83 -20.45
C ALA A 57 13.05 3.46 -19.65
N PHE A 58 12.87 4.14 -18.53
CA PHE A 58 11.62 4.21 -17.78
C PHE A 58 10.96 5.53 -18.15
N GLU A 59 10.07 5.47 -19.13
CA GLU A 59 9.35 6.62 -19.66
C GLU A 59 7.95 6.75 -19.04
N ALA A 60 7.33 5.63 -18.62
CA ALA A 60 6.02 5.61 -17.98
C ALA A 60 5.89 4.51 -16.93
N PRO A 61 5.10 4.72 -15.85
CA PRO A 61 4.75 3.66 -14.89
C PRO A 61 4.31 2.38 -15.58
N GLY A 62 4.81 1.24 -15.11
CA GLY A 62 4.62 -0.08 -15.73
C GLY A 62 5.75 -0.49 -16.69
N ASP A 63 6.67 0.40 -17.04
CA ASP A 63 7.85 0.01 -17.83
C ASP A 63 8.71 -1.02 -17.07
N MET A 64 9.07 -2.08 -17.78
CA MET A 64 9.82 -3.22 -17.22
C MET A 64 11.13 -3.44 -17.96
N THR A 65 12.17 -3.81 -17.22
CA THR A 65 13.43 -4.26 -17.79
C THR A 65 14.02 -5.39 -16.96
N GLU A 66 15.05 -6.05 -17.48
CA GLU A 66 15.72 -7.12 -16.76
C GLU A 66 16.76 -6.54 -15.79
N VAL A 67 16.84 -7.10 -14.58
CA VAL A 67 17.78 -6.64 -13.53
C VAL A 67 19.23 -6.65 -14.02
N ARG A 68 19.60 -7.61 -14.86
CA ARG A 68 20.94 -7.70 -15.47
C ARG A 68 21.32 -6.51 -16.36
N PHE A 69 20.37 -5.69 -16.77
CA PHE A 69 20.63 -4.49 -17.57
C PHE A 69 20.81 -3.24 -16.72
N ILE A 70 20.52 -3.31 -15.43
CA ILE A 70 20.62 -2.19 -14.50
C ILE A 70 22.04 -2.14 -13.95
N GLN A 71 22.74 -1.04 -14.13
CA GLN A 71 23.96 -0.77 -13.36
C GLN A 71 23.60 -0.08 -12.04
N ARG A 72 22.73 0.92 -12.11
CA ARG A 72 22.26 1.70 -10.97
C ARG A 72 20.81 2.08 -11.17
N LEU A 73 20.03 1.94 -10.11
CA LEU A 73 18.65 2.38 -9.98
C LEU A 73 18.59 3.34 -8.80
N THR A 74 18.24 4.61 -9.02
CA THR A 74 18.13 5.60 -7.95
C THR A 74 16.71 6.13 -7.91
N LEU A 75 16.04 5.91 -6.78
CA LEU A 75 14.73 6.46 -6.48
C LEU A 75 14.89 7.85 -5.87
N GLN A 76 13.80 8.60 -5.82
CA GLN A 76 13.76 9.92 -5.18
C GLN A 76 12.92 9.88 -3.90
N PRO A 77 13.30 10.67 -2.87
CA PRO A 77 12.46 10.84 -1.70
C PRO A 77 11.08 11.38 -2.08
N LEU A 78 10.14 11.23 -1.16
CA LEU A 78 8.83 11.83 -1.32
C LEU A 78 8.96 13.37 -1.33
N ASP A 79 8.43 13.98 -2.39
CA ASP A 79 8.34 15.42 -2.57
C ASP A 79 6.87 15.84 -2.65
N VAL A 80 6.40 16.51 -1.59
CA VAL A 80 5.02 16.99 -1.49
C VAL A 80 4.73 18.14 -2.46
N GLU A 81 5.73 18.99 -2.76
CA GLU A 81 5.54 20.12 -3.67
C GLU A 81 5.47 19.65 -5.13
N ALA A 82 6.25 18.62 -5.46
CA ALA A 82 6.26 18.01 -6.79
C ALA A 82 5.24 16.86 -6.95
N ASN A 83 4.56 16.43 -5.88
CA ASN A 83 3.62 15.30 -5.83
C ASN A 83 4.23 14.00 -6.40
N VAL A 84 5.43 13.65 -5.92
CA VAL A 84 6.21 12.51 -6.44
C VAL A 84 6.80 11.69 -5.30
N TRP A 85 6.86 10.37 -5.49
CA TRP A 85 7.55 9.45 -4.59
C TRP A 85 8.14 8.31 -5.42
N GLY A 86 9.44 8.09 -5.29
CA GLY A 86 10.12 7.01 -6.00
C GLY A 86 9.74 5.66 -5.43
N ILE A 87 9.18 4.78 -6.27
CA ILE A 87 8.85 3.40 -5.92
C ILE A 87 9.13 2.46 -7.09
N SER A 88 9.67 1.27 -6.80
CA SER A 88 9.98 0.26 -7.82
C SER A 88 9.83 -1.15 -7.28
N LEU A 89 9.27 -2.04 -8.10
CA LEU A 89 9.09 -3.46 -7.78
C LEU A 89 10.16 -4.29 -8.51
N LEU A 90 10.86 -5.14 -7.79
CA LEU A 90 11.80 -6.11 -8.35
C LEU A 90 11.35 -7.52 -7.98
N ARG A 91 11.45 -8.44 -8.93
CA ARG A 91 11.30 -9.88 -8.65
C ARG A 91 12.59 -10.58 -8.97
N ILE A 92 13.36 -10.90 -7.94
CA ILE A 92 14.65 -11.55 -8.09
C ILE A 92 14.48 -13.03 -7.78
N GLN A 93 15.01 -13.91 -8.63
CA GLN A 93 15.05 -15.31 -8.27
C GLN A 93 16.06 -15.51 -7.12
N ALA A 94 15.58 -15.95 -5.96
CA ALA A 94 16.45 -16.46 -4.91
C ALA A 94 17.01 -17.80 -5.36
N ASN A 95 18.21 -17.81 -5.92
CA ASN A 95 18.94 -19.03 -6.23
C ASN A 95 20.46 -18.82 -6.10
N LEU A 96 20.93 -18.91 -4.86
CA LEU A 96 22.32 -19.28 -4.55
C LEU A 96 22.49 -20.80 -4.73
N PRO A 97 23.72 -21.32 -4.94
CA PRO A 97 23.94 -22.75 -5.17
C PRO A 97 23.54 -23.54 -3.92
N GLU A 98 22.32 -24.09 -3.92
CA GLU A 98 21.72 -25.14 -3.05
C GLU A 98 20.19 -25.00 -2.83
N THR A 99 19.47 -24.10 -3.54
CA THR A 99 18.00 -23.97 -3.44
C THR A 99 17.22 -24.66 -4.57
N LEU A 100 15.94 -24.97 -4.32
CA LEU A 100 15.04 -25.56 -5.30
C LEU A 100 14.65 -24.54 -6.39
N PRO A 101 14.63 -24.91 -7.68
CA PRO A 101 14.23 -23.98 -8.73
C PRO A 101 12.78 -23.52 -8.56
N GLY A 102 12.55 -22.21 -8.52
CA GLY A 102 11.20 -21.62 -8.68
C GLY A 102 10.78 -20.58 -7.66
N GLN A 103 11.59 -20.30 -6.63
CA GLN A 103 11.26 -19.25 -5.66
C GLN A 103 11.73 -17.88 -6.13
N ASN A 104 10.80 -16.93 -6.24
CA ASN A 104 11.10 -15.53 -6.50
C ASN A 104 10.92 -14.75 -5.21
N VAL A 105 11.85 -13.85 -4.92
CA VAL A 105 11.77 -12.86 -3.86
C VAL A 105 11.23 -11.59 -4.47
N THR A 106 10.20 -11.04 -3.85
CA THR A 106 9.66 -9.73 -4.19
C THR A 106 10.40 -8.70 -3.35
N MET A 107 10.95 -7.69 -4.03
CA MET A 107 11.65 -6.58 -3.42
C MET A 107 10.95 -5.31 -3.83
N LEU A 108 10.51 -4.53 -2.85
CA LEU A 108 9.88 -3.24 -3.04
C LEU A 108 10.83 -2.16 -2.54
N LEU A 109 11.38 -1.39 -3.48
CA LEU A 109 12.30 -0.31 -3.22
C LEU A 109 11.51 1.01 -3.22
N PHE A 110 11.73 1.87 -2.22
CA PHE A 110 10.99 3.14 -2.12
C PHE A 110 11.78 4.26 -1.45
N GLY A 111 11.32 5.49 -1.68
CA GLY A 111 11.88 6.70 -1.10
C GLY A 111 13.29 6.98 -1.61
N ASP A 112 14.13 7.52 -0.74
CA ASP A 112 15.51 7.90 -1.08
C ASP A 112 16.46 6.71 -1.05
N SER A 113 16.28 5.81 -2.01
CA SER A 113 17.02 4.56 -2.07
C SER A 113 17.71 4.36 -3.41
N GLN A 114 18.82 3.62 -3.35
CA GLN A 114 19.59 3.26 -4.51
C GLN A 114 19.95 1.78 -4.48
N LEU A 115 19.83 1.17 -5.65
CA LEU A 115 20.28 -0.18 -5.93
C LEU A 115 21.38 -0.13 -6.97
N GLU A 116 22.51 -0.75 -6.70
CA GLU A 116 23.58 -0.98 -7.68
C GLU A 116 23.71 -2.47 -7.94
N THR A 117 23.97 -2.82 -9.21
CA THR A 117 24.21 -4.20 -9.58
C THR A 117 25.50 -4.37 -10.39
N PHE A 118 26.21 -5.45 -10.09
CA PHE A 118 27.44 -5.84 -10.76
C PHE A 118 27.32 -7.27 -11.30
N ASP A 119 28.26 -7.64 -12.19
CA ASP A 119 28.34 -8.97 -12.79
C ASP A 119 27.00 -9.48 -13.34
N ASP A 120 26.37 -8.66 -14.20
CA ASP A 120 25.07 -8.93 -14.82
C ASP A 120 23.93 -9.15 -13.80
N GLY A 121 23.97 -8.45 -12.67
CA GLY A 121 22.93 -8.49 -11.63
C GLY A 121 23.09 -9.61 -10.61
N GLN A 122 24.25 -10.27 -10.57
CA GLN A 122 24.54 -11.31 -9.57
C GLN A 122 24.95 -10.74 -8.22
N VAL A 123 25.59 -9.58 -8.23
CA VAL A 123 26.00 -8.86 -7.02
C VAL A 123 25.13 -7.63 -6.90
N VAL A 124 24.47 -7.47 -5.75
CA VAL A 124 23.49 -6.40 -5.51
C VAL A 124 23.89 -5.64 -4.25
N TYR A 125 23.97 -4.33 -4.40
CA TYR A 125 24.22 -3.39 -3.31
C TYR A 125 23.04 -2.44 -3.17
N PHE A 126 22.66 -2.17 -1.93
CA PHE A 126 21.54 -1.33 -1.53
C PHE A 126 21.98 -0.31 -0.48
N ARG A 127 21.44 0.90 -0.63
CA ARG A 127 21.57 2.00 0.34
C ARG A 127 20.28 2.81 0.36
N SER A 128 20.00 3.43 1.50
CA SER A 128 18.89 4.38 1.70
C SER A 128 19.40 5.69 2.31
N GLY A 129 18.51 6.64 2.59
CA GLY A 129 18.84 7.90 3.28
C GLY A 129 19.84 8.82 2.56
N ILE A 130 19.91 8.81 1.23
CA ILE A 130 20.96 9.52 0.46
C ILE A 130 20.84 11.06 0.56
N GLY A 131 19.63 11.56 0.76
CA GLY A 131 19.23 12.96 0.71
C GLY A 131 18.30 13.34 1.85
N MET A 132 17.68 14.53 1.73
CA MET A 132 16.79 15.08 2.76
C MET A 132 15.35 15.02 2.26
N PRO A 133 14.51 14.11 2.79
CA PRO A 133 13.13 14.03 2.36
C PRO A 133 12.38 15.30 2.78
N SER A 134 11.47 15.77 1.92
CA SER A 134 10.57 16.88 2.26
C SER A 134 9.47 16.44 3.23
N CYS A 135 9.24 15.14 3.33
CA CYS A 135 8.35 14.49 4.28
C CYS A 135 9.15 13.66 5.28
N GLU A 136 9.14 14.05 6.55
CA GLU A 136 9.84 13.34 7.63
C GLU A 136 9.25 11.96 7.95
N ASP A 137 7.98 11.73 7.59
CA ASP A 137 7.26 10.47 7.88
C ASP A 137 7.29 9.46 6.71
N ALA A 138 7.83 9.86 5.55
CA ALA A 138 7.93 9.00 4.38
C ALA A 138 9.03 7.96 4.61
N PRO A 139 8.71 6.66 4.53
CA PRO A 139 9.73 5.63 4.66
C PRO A 139 10.67 5.67 3.45
N ASP A 140 11.95 5.45 3.69
CA ASP A 140 12.98 5.18 2.69
C ASP A 140 13.62 3.83 3.00
N GLY A 141 13.64 2.94 2.03
CA GLY A 141 14.16 1.61 2.31
C GLY A 141 13.84 0.56 1.27
N LEU A 142 14.08 -0.67 1.70
CA LEU A 142 13.81 -1.87 0.93
C LEU A 142 12.93 -2.80 1.76
N LEU A 143 11.76 -3.11 1.25
CA LEU A 143 10.91 -4.16 1.79
C LEU A 143 11.11 -5.44 0.97
N ILE A 144 11.32 -6.56 1.65
CA ILE A 144 11.55 -7.87 1.04
C ILE A 144 10.45 -8.82 1.49
N GLN A 145 9.87 -9.52 0.52
CA GLN A 145 8.91 -10.60 0.76
C GLN A 145 9.32 -11.87 0.04
N THR A 146 9.20 -12.99 0.75
CA THR A 146 9.35 -14.33 0.18
C THR A 146 7.98 -15.01 0.11
N PRO A 147 7.75 -15.94 -0.84
CA PRO A 147 6.50 -16.70 -0.89
C PRO A 147 6.23 -17.43 0.42
N GLU A 148 4.95 -17.57 0.79
CA GLU A 148 4.54 -18.29 1.98
C GLU A 148 4.87 -19.80 1.91
N GLY A 149 5.13 -20.39 3.07
CA GLY A 149 5.40 -21.82 3.25
C GLY A 149 6.71 -22.13 3.99
N ASP A 150 7.05 -23.41 4.12
CA ASP A 150 8.17 -23.91 4.93
C ASP A 150 9.57 -23.67 4.32
N ALA A 151 9.68 -22.93 3.22
CA ALA A 151 10.92 -22.83 2.44
C ALA A 151 11.48 -21.42 2.45
N GLN A 152 12.64 -21.25 3.11
CA GLN A 152 13.38 -19.99 3.14
C GLN A 152 13.99 -19.67 1.78
N ALA A 153 13.80 -18.44 1.32
CA ALA A 153 14.51 -17.91 0.17
C ALA A 153 15.92 -17.50 0.60
N THR A 154 16.93 -17.82 -0.20
CA THR A 154 18.31 -17.39 0.04
C THR A 154 18.80 -16.48 -1.08
N PHE A 155 19.32 -15.32 -0.70
CA PHE A 155 19.90 -14.32 -1.60
C PHE A 155 21.04 -13.58 -0.90
N GLU A 156 21.74 -12.72 -1.64
CA GLU A 156 22.85 -11.92 -1.12
C GLU A 156 22.58 -10.45 -1.42
N LEU A 157 22.78 -9.59 -0.43
CA LEU A 157 22.63 -8.15 -0.53
C LEU A 157 23.73 -7.49 0.30
N ASN A 158 24.49 -6.56 -0.28
CA ASN A 158 25.64 -5.92 0.36
C ASN A 158 26.65 -6.95 0.91
N GLU A 159 26.90 -8.03 0.16
CA GLU A 159 27.74 -9.18 0.58
C GLU A 159 27.25 -9.91 1.86
N ILE A 160 26.03 -9.60 2.34
CA ILE A 160 25.39 -10.32 3.44
C ILE A 160 24.52 -11.42 2.84
N LYS A 161 24.82 -12.67 3.20
CA LYS A 161 23.97 -13.80 2.82
C LYS A 161 22.74 -13.83 3.73
N ILE A 162 21.57 -13.73 3.13
CA ILE A 162 20.28 -13.68 3.81
C ILE A 162 19.51 -14.95 3.46
N ALA A 163 19.08 -15.69 4.47
CA ALA A 163 18.07 -16.74 4.36
C ALA A 163 16.85 -16.31 5.16
N MET A 164 15.70 -16.12 4.54
CA MET A 164 14.49 -15.67 5.24
C MET A 164 13.22 -16.30 4.69
N GLY A 165 12.22 -16.39 5.56
CA GLY A 165 10.82 -16.68 5.19
C GLY A 165 9.91 -15.58 5.75
N SER A 166 8.92 -15.16 4.96
CA SER A 166 8.00 -14.01 5.17
C SER A 166 8.59 -12.65 4.78
N THR A 167 8.54 -11.64 5.66
CA THR A 167 8.65 -10.21 5.31
C THR A 167 9.67 -9.50 6.19
N ALA A 168 10.53 -8.69 5.56
CA ALA A 168 11.52 -7.86 6.22
C ALA A 168 11.59 -6.45 5.65
N TYR A 169 11.93 -5.48 6.49
CA TYR A 169 12.21 -4.10 6.13
C TYR A 169 13.67 -3.76 6.42
N LEU A 170 14.37 -3.23 5.41
CA LEU A 170 15.80 -3.01 5.44
C LEU A 170 16.14 -1.54 5.17
N THR A 171 17.14 -1.04 5.90
CA THR A 171 17.83 0.21 5.61
C THR A 171 19.33 -0.03 5.60
N ALA A 172 20.08 0.80 4.86
CA ALA A 172 21.53 0.68 4.80
C ALA A 172 22.16 2.05 4.58
N ASP A 173 23.01 2.47 5.51
CA ASP A 173 23.79 3.70 5.42
C ASP A 173 25.29 3.37 5.34
N ALA A 174 25.98 4.05 4.43
CA ALA A 174 27.41 3.86 4.22
C ALA A 174 28.19 4.44 5.40
N GLU A 175 29.26 3.75 5.81
CA GLU A 175 30.04 4.09 7.01
C GLU A 175 29.28 3.99 8.35
N ASP A 176 28.05 3.45 8.36
CA ASP A 176 27.27 3.19 9.58
C ASP A 176 26.83 1.73 9.65
N VAL A 177 25.54 1.45 9.48
CA VAL A 177 24.98 0.10 9.63
C VAL A 177 23.98 -0.25 8.53
N PHE A 178 23.99 -1.54 8.17
CA PHE A 178 22.87 -2.22 7.56
C PHE A 178 21.92 -2.65 8.69
N THR A 179 20.66 -2.26 8.62
CA THR A 179 19.62 -2.64 9.59
C THR A 179 18.61 -3.57 8.93
N PHE A 180 18.43 -4.76 9.50
CA PHE A 180 17.47 -5.75 9.04
C PHE A 180 16.36 -5.93 10.07
N ASN A 181 15.18 -5.39 9.78
CA ASN A 181 13.99 -5.55 10.62
C ASN A 181 13.17 -6.73 10.09
N LEU A 182 13.16 -7.83 10.82
CA LEU A 182 12.30 -8.96 10.48
C LEU A 182 10.94 -8.74 11.10
N LEU A 183 9.92 -8.53 10.25
CA LEU A 183 8.58 -8.21 10.72
C LEU A 183 7.86 -9.49 11.13
N GLU A 184 8.03 -10.54 10.33
CA GLU A 184 7.39 -11.82 10.51
C GLU A 184 8.31 -12.96 10.05
N GLY A 185 8.05 -14.18 10.54
CA GLY A 185 8.77 -15.38 10.13
C GLY A 185 10.11 -15.57 10.84
N GLU A 186 11.08 -16.11 10.11
CA GLU A 186 12.44 -16.41 10.59
C GLU A 186 13.46 -15.98 9.54
N ALA A 187 14.56 -15.39 9.99
CA ALA A 187 15.69 -15.05 9.13
C ALA A 187 17.02 -15.45 9.75
N THR A 188 17.99 -15.73 8.88
CA THR A 188 19.40 -15.92 9.21
C THR A 188 20.25 -15.01 8.33
N LEU A 189 21.03 -14.14 8.95
CA LEU A 189 22.03 -13.29 8.29
C LEU A 189 23.41 -13.91 8.51
N THR A 190 24.22 -13.99 7.47
CA THR A 190 25.58 -14.54 7.53
C THR A 190 26.59 -13.59 6.90
N VAL A 191 27.67 -13.28 7.62
CA VAL A 191 28.84 -12.50 7.17
C VAL A 191 30.10 -13.27 7.57
N ASP A 192 31.01 -13.53 6.64
CA ASP A 192 32.30 -14.21 6.90
C ASP A 192 32.18 -15.49 7.78
N ASP A 193 31.19 -16.33 7.51
CA ASP A 193 30.83 -17.56 8.24
C ASP A 193 30.23 -17.36 9.66
N GLU A 194 30.06 -16.13 10.12
CA GLU A 194 29.34 -15.80 11.35
C GLU A 194 27.85 -15.56 11.03
N ALA A 195 26.98 -16.37 11.63
CA ALA A 195 25.55 -16.37 11.37
C ALA A 195 24.74 -15.97 12.60
N GLN A 196 23.71 -15.15 12.38
CA GLN A 196 22.72 -14.78 13.38
C GLN A 196 21.32 -15.15 12.88
N THR A 197 20.63 -16.00 13.62
CA THR A 197 19.23 -16.38 13.39
C THR A 197 18.31 -15.66 14.37
N PHE A 198 17.14 -15.22 13.90
CA PHE A 198 16.14 -14.52 14.69
C PHE A 198 14.74 -14.65 14.09
N GLU A 199 13.74 -14.42 14.92
CA GLU A 199 12.32 -14.52 14.59
C GLU A 199 11.71 -13.13 14.40
N GLY A 200 10.50 -13.07 13.83
CA GLY A 200 9.76 -11.82 13.61
C GLY A 200 9.60 -10.97 14.88
N GLY A 201 9.57 -9.65 14.69
CA GLY A 201 9.54 -8.65 15.76
C GLY A 201 10.92 -8.23 16.28
N TYR A 202 12.00 -8.73 15.68
CA TYR A 202 13.38 -8.40 16.02
C TYR A 202 14.13 -7.77 14.86
N PHE A 203 15.13 -6.96 15.17
CA PHE A 203 16.08 -6.44 14.20
C PHE A 203 17.52 -6.85 14.55
N VAL A 204 18.34 -6.92 13.50
CA VAL A 204 19.79 -7.17 13.58
C VAL A 204 20.50 -6.11 12.75
N THR A 205 21.68 -5.69 13.21
CA THR A 205 22.53 -4.73 12.49
C THR A 205 23.83 -5.38 12.03
N VAL A 206 24.39 -4.89 10.92
CA VAL A 206 25.72 -5.26 10.41
C VAL A 206 26.49 -3.96 10.12
N PRO A 207 27.67 -3.72 10.71
CA PRO A 207 28.42 -2.49 10.45
C PRO A 207 28.99 -2.48 9.03
N LEU A 208 28.84 -1.36 8.33
CA LEU A 208 29.27 -1.19 6.93
C LEU A 208 30.45 -0.20 6.81
N ASP A 209 31.25 -0.35 5.75
CA ASP A 209 32.22 0.68 5.34
C ASP A 209 31.63 1.64 4.28
N ALA A 210 32.49 2.51 3.73
CA ALA A 210 32.12 3.50 2.73
C ALA A 210 31.67 2.90 1.38
N ASP A 211 32.05 1.64 1.11
CA ASP A 211 31.69 0.90 -0.08
C ASP A 211 30.49 -0.05 0.19
N LEU A 212 29.83 0.11 1.34
CA LEU A 212 28.70 -0.71 1.82
C LEU A 212 29.08 -2.18 2.09
N ILE A 213 30.36 -2.45 2.35
CA ILE A 213 30.86 -3.80 2.65
C ILE A 213 30.80 -4.04 4.17
N PRO A 214 30.33 -5.22 4.62
CA PRO A 214 30.34 -5.59 6.03
C PRO A 214 31.76 -5.55 6.63
N THR A 215 31.91 -4.89 7.78
CA THR A 215 33.18 -4.80 8.51
C THR A 215 33.22 -5.66 9.78
N GLY A 216 32.11 -6.35 10.08
CA GLY A 216 31.96 -7.19 11.25
C GLY A 216 30.74 -8.11 11.13
N PRO A 217 30.58 -9.05 12.09
CA PRO A 217 29.48 -9.99 12.09
C PRO A 217 28.14 -9.30 12.41
N PRO A 218 26.99 -9.97 12.14
CA PRO A 218 25.70 -9.48 12.58
C PRO A 218 25.61 -9.38 14.11
N SER A 219 24.92 -8.36 14.61
CA SER A 219 24.70 -8.14 16.04
C SER A 219 23.79 -9.21 16.67
N GLU A 220 23.74 -9.27 18.01
CA GLU A 220 22.65 -9.99 18.68
C GLU A 220 21.29 -9.34 18.33
N PRO A 221 20.18 -10.10 18.28
CA PRO A 221 18.87 -9.57 17.91
C PRO A 221 18.30 -8.68 19.03
N GLU A 222 17.79 -7.52 18.64
CA GLU A 222 17.10 -6.59 19.54
C GLU A 222 15.63 -6.46 19.13
N ALA A 223 14.74 -6.20 20.08
CA ALA A 223 13.32 -6.06 19.79
C ALA A 223 13.06 -4.76 19.01
N ILE A 224 12.23 -4.83 17.98
CA ILE A 224 11.81 -3.65 17.22
C ILE A 224 11.01 -2.72 18.14
N ASP A 225 11.43 -1.45 18.21
CA ASP A 225 10.61 -0.38 18.76
C ASP A 225 9.73 0.19 17.65
N TRP A 226 8.49 -0.30 17.59
CA TRP A 226 7.50 0.10 16.58
C TRP A 226 7.19 1.61 16.60
N SER A 227 7.45 2.30 17.73
CA SER A 227 7.30 3.76 17.78
C SER A 227 8.39 4.53 17.04
N GLN A 228 9.51 3.87 16.73
CA GLN A 228 10.63 4.42 15.98
C GLN A 228 10.59 4.00 14.50
N MET A 229 9.67 3.12 14.10
CA MET A 229 9.51 2.80 12.69
C MET A 229 8.86 3.98 11.95
N PRO A 230 9.24 4.22 10.68
CA PRO A 230 8.63 5.27 9.89
C PRO A 230 7.11 5.07 9.83
N GLY A 231 6.32 6.10 10.11
CA GLY A 231 4.86 6.00 10.19
C GLY A 231 4.22 5.46 8.90
N GLY A 232 4.78 5.82 7.74
CA GLY A 232 4.32 5.29 6.45
C GLY A 232 4.63 3.81 6.21
N LEU A 233 5.48 3.17 7.03
CA LEU A 233 5.77 1.75 6.91
C LEU A 233 4.55 0.91 7.33
N MET A 234 3.75 1.32 8.32
CA MET A 234 2.53 0.59 8.65
C MET A 234 1.50 0.65 7.51
N GLY A 235 1.40 1.79 6.82
CA GLY A 235 0.58 1.91 5.61
C GLY A 235 1.08 1.00 4.48
N LEU A 236 2.41 0.88 4.31
CA LEU A 236 3.02 -0.07 3.39
C LEU A 236 2.67 -1.51 3.77
N LEU A 237 2.80 -1.89 5.04
CA LEU A 237 2.50 -3.24 5.54
C LEU A 237 1.01 -3.58 5.42
N ALA A 238 0.11 -2.62 5.57
CA ALA A 238 -1.32 -2.82 5.33
C ALA A 238 -1.67 -3.08 3.86
N THR A 239 -0.77 -2.72 2.93
CA THR A 239 -0.87 -3.10 1.50
C THR A 239 -0.16 -4.42 1.17
N LEU A 240 0.31 -5.14 2.19
CA LEU A 240 0.93 -6.45 2.08
C LEU A 240 0.00 -7.59 2.54
N PRO A 241 0.17 -8.81 2.01
CA PRO A 241 1.06 -9.16 0.90
C PRO A 241 0.64 -8.42 -0.37
N ILE A 242 1.61 -7.98 -1.18
CA ILE A 242 1.28 -7.77 -2.59
C ILE A 242 1.03 -9.18 -3.09
N ASP A 243 -0.22 -9.65 -3.08
CA ASP A 243 -0.54 -11.01 -3.47
C ASP A 243 -0.40 -11.14 -4.98
N ILE A 244 0.82 -11.43 -5.40
CA ILE A 244 1.18 -11.56 -6.81
C ILE A 244 0.66 -12.89 -7.37
N THR A 245 0.30 -13.81 -6.49
CA THR A 245 -0.06 -15.18 -6.83
C THR A 245 -1.43 -15.31 -7.48
N ASP A 246 -2.28 -14.27 -7.40
CA ASP A 246 -3.60 -14.24 -8.06
C ASP A 246 -3.61 -13.68 -9.49
N LEU A 247 -2.47 -13.22 -10.02
CA LEU A 247 -2.40 -12.64 -11.36
C LEU A 247 -2.28 -13.65 -12.52
N ILE A 248 -2.52 -14.94 -12.29
CA ILE A 248 -2.51 -15.98 -13.35
C ILE A 248 -3.85 -16.72 -13.50
N ASN A 249 -4.88 -16.43 -12.70
CA ASN A 249 -6.23 -16.99 -12.93
C ASN A 249 -7.33 -15.97 -12.67
N VAL A 250 -7.59 -15.12 -13.66
CA VAL A 250 -8.96 -14.66 -13.88
C VAL A 250 -9.68 -15.71 -14.74
N PRO A 251 -10.55 -16.53 -14.14
CA PRO A 251 -11.88 -16.71 -14.66
C PRO A 251 -12.83 -15.90 -13.77
N GLU A 252 -13.68 -15.09 -14.40
CA GLU A 252 -14.77 -14.40 -13.75
C GLU A 252 -15.53 -15.35 -12.79
N GLY A 253 -15.56 -15.00 -11.50
CA GLY A 253 -16.46 -15.58 -10.51
C GLY A 253 -15.81 -16.46 -9.44
N ASP A 254 -15.70 -15.91 -8.22
CA ASP A 254 -16.01 -16.49 -6.90
C ASP A 254 -15.02 -15.96 -5.84
N LEU A 255 -15.51 -15.07 -4.98
CA LEU A 255 -14.84 -14.58 -3.77
C LEU A 255 -15.24 -15.49 -2.59
N ALA A 256 -14.27 -16.11 -1.93
CA ALA A 256 -14.41 -16.61 -0.55
C ALA A 256 -13.03 -16.85 0.11
N ASP A 257 -12.90 -16.30 1.32
CA ASP A 257 -12.06 -16.67 2.48
C ASP A 257 -10.52 -16.45 2.39
N ASP A 258 -9.79 -15.89 3.38
CA ASP A 258 -10.10 -15.25 4.68
C ASP A 258 -8.79 -14.71 5.34
N ASP A 259 -8.96 -13.84 6.35
CA ASP A 259 -8.09 -13.55 7.52
C ASP A 259 -7.02 -12.42 7.46
N ALA A 260 -7.42 -11.22 7.89
CA ALA A 260 -6.56 -10.27 8.61
C ALA A 260 -7.40 -9.35 9.55
N THR A 261 -7.00 -9.22 10.82
CA THR A 261 -7.61 -8.34 11.84
C THR A 261 -6.48 -7.66 12.65
N VAL A 262 -6.50 -6.43 13.22
CA VAL A 262 -7.49 -5.43 13.72
C VAL A 262 -6.70 -4.09 13.84
N GLU A 263 -7.14 -2.92 13.37
CA GLU A 263 -8.18 -2.03 13.92
C GLU A 263 -9.07 -1.52 12.78
N ASP A 264 -10.39 -1.59 12.97
CA ASP A 264 -11.47 -1.42 11.98
C ASP A 264 -11.68 -2.59 11.00
N ALA A 265 -11.22 -3.78 11.40
CA ALA A 265 -11.60 -5.02 10.71
C ALA A 265 -13.09 -5.27 10.87
N VAL A 266 -13.83 -5.11 9.77
CA VAL A 266 -15.22 -5.54 9.64
C VAL A 266 -15.28 -7.03 9.99
N PRO A 267 -16.05 -7.46 11.02
CA PRO A 267 -16.07 -8.86 11.44
C PRO A 267 -16.39 -9.82 10.30
N GLU A 268 -15.66 -10.94 10.21
CA GLU A 268 -15.90 -12.01 9.23
C GLU A 268 -17.26 -12.71 9.46
N GLU A 269 -17.74 -12.74 10.71
CA GLU A 269 -19.08 -13.20 11.04
C GLU A 269 -20.14 -12.14 10.69
N VAL A 270 -21.21 -12.54 9.99
CA VAL A 270 -22.32 -11.65 9.65
C VAL A 270 -22.94 -11.04 10.91
N ILE A 271 -22.83 -9.72 11.02
CA ILE A 271 -23.41 -8.91 12.09
C ILE A 271 -24.90 -8.74 11.84
N ILE A 272 -25.67 -8.93 12.90
CA ILE A 272 -27.09 -8.61 12.94
C ILE A 272 -27.23 -7.31 13.75
N PRO A 273 -27.40 -6.15 13.10
CA PRO A 273 -27.52 -4.88 13.81
C PRO A 273 -28.76 -4.83 14.70
N GLN A 274 -28.63 -4.13 15.84
CA GLN A 274 -29.71 -3.98 16.78
C GLN A 274 -30.76 -2.98 16.31
N THR A 275 -32.03 -3.33 16.48
CA THR A 275 -33.15 -2.41 16.31
C THR A 275 -33.13 -1.35 17.42
N GLY A 276 -33.17 -0.07 17.06
CA GLY A 276 -33.17 1.02 18.04
C GLY A 276 -33.08 2.41 17.40
N ASN A 277 -32.77 3.42 18.21
CA ASN A 277 -32.50 4.78 17.69
C ASN A 277 -31.03 4.87 17.33
N TRP A 278 -30.75 5.29 16.11
CA TRP A 278 -29.41 5.43 15.57
C TRP A 278 -29.15 6.89 15.23
N THR A 279 -27.95 7.36 15.59
CA THR A 279 -27.43 8.68 15.26
C THR A 279 -26.47 8.58 14.09
N TYR A 280 -26.87 9.13 12.94
CA TYR A 280 -26.01 9.37 11.80
C TYR A 280 -25.21 10.66 12.02
N THR A 281 -23.89 10.61 11.80
CA THR A 281 -22.98 11.74 11.82
C THR A 281 -22.21 11.81 10.51
N ARG A 282 -22.37 12.91 9.78
CA ARG A 282 -21.63 13.14 8.54
C ARG A 282 -20.23 13.65 8.85
N GLY A 283 -19.24 13.04 8.23
CA GLY A 283 -17.86 13.49 8.23
C GLY A 283 -17.61 14.70 7.33
N GLU A 284 -16.33 15.06 7.21
CA GLU A 284 -15.91 16.15 6.32
C GLU A 284 -16.10 15.77 4.86
N VAL A 285 -16.76 16.65 4.08
CA VAL A 285 -16.92 16.44 2.64
C VAL A 285 -15.62 16.82 1.96
N VAL A 286 -14.97 15.85 1.34
CA VAL A 286 -13.78 16.03 0.52
C VAL A 286 -14.23 16.11 -0.94
N SER A 287 -13.84 17.17 -1.64
CA SER A 287 -14.25 17.41 -3.03
C SER A 287 -13.18 18.19 -3.77
N ASP A 288 -12.80 17.74 -4.95
CA ASP A 288 -11.99 18.51 -5.91
C ASP A 288 -12.86 19.15 -7.03
N CYS A 289 -14.17 18.89 -7.00
CA CYS A 289 -15.12 19.43 -7.99
C CYS A 289 -15.18 20.97 -8.01
N PRO A 290 -15.17 21.58 -9.22
CA PRO A 290 -15.24 23.03 -9.37
C PRO A 290 -16.61 23.59 -8.97
N GLY A 291 -16.65 24.89 -8.69
CA GLY A 291 -17.92 25.63 -8.51
C GLY A 291 -18.66 25.37 -7.20
N GLY A 292 -17.99 24.80 -6.18
CA GLY A 292 -18.58 24.57 -4.86
C GLY A 292 -19.55 23.38 -4.81
N MET A 293 -19.42 22.42 -5.73
CA MET A 293 -20.28 21.24 -5.78
C MET A 293 -20.17 20.40 -4.49
N GLY A 294 -18.97 20.24 -3.92
CA GLY A 294 -18.80 19.60 -2.61
C GLY A 294 -19.53 20.34 -1.47
N GLU A 295 -19.51 21.67 -1.46
CA GLU A 295 -20.24 22.47 -0.46
C GLU A 295 -21.77 22.33 -0.62
N LEU A 296 -22.26 22.17 -1.85
CA LEU A 296 -23.68 21.91 -2.10
C LEU A 296 -24.11 20.55 -1.55
N ILE A 297 -23.34 19.49 -1.80
CA ILE A 297 -23.60 18.16 -1.23
C ILE A 297 -23.51 18.19 0.30
N GLY A 298 -22.48 18.85 0.84
CA GLY A 298 -22.32 19.03 2.27
C GLY A 298 -23.40 19.88 2.94
N SER A 299 -24.08 20.76 2.21
CA SER A 299 -25.19 21.56 2.73
C SER A 299 -26.56 20.90 2.54
N SER A 300 -26.68 19.92 1.64
CA SER A 300 -27.91 19.13 1.45
C SER A 300 -28.06 17.98 2.43
N SER A 301 -26.97 17.47 3.01
CA SER A 301 -27.01 16.39 4.00
C SER A 301 -26.86 16.94 5.42
N PRO A 302 -27.69 16.47 6.38
CA PRO A 302 -27.54 16.89 7.77
C PRO A 302 -26.16 16.53 8.32
N ILE A 303 -25.64 17.34 9.24
CA ILE A 303 -24.38 17.03 9.94
C ILE A 303 -24.62 15.90 10.95
N VAL A 304 -25.78 15.93 11.61
CA VAL A 304 -26.23 14.88 12.53
C VAL A 304 -27.73 14.65 12.31
N GLU A 305 -28.15 13.39 12.25
CA GLU A 305 -29.56 12.99 12.13
C GLU A 305 -29.84 11.77 13.00
N GLU A 306 -30.98 11.75 13.70
CA GLU A 306 -31.41 10.63 14.55
C GLU A 306 -32.63 9.96 13.93
N ALA A 307 -32.60 8.63 13.82
CA ALA A 307 -33.72 7.85 13.30
C ALA A 307 -33.87 6.53 14.03
N PHE A 308 -35.12 6.11 14.26
CA PHE A 308 -35.40 4.74 14.71
C PHE A 308 -35.32 3.80 13.51
N ILE A 309 -34.44 2.80 13.59
CA ILE A 309 -34.24 1.80 12.55
C ILE A 309 -34.60 0.42 13.09
N ASP A 310 -35.48 -0.29 12.39
CA ASP A 310 -35.80 -1.69 12.66
C ASP A 310 -35.13 -2.59 11.62
N PHE A 311 -34.08 -3.29 12.04
CA PHE A 311 -33.34 -4.23 11.20
C PHE A 311 -34.00 -5.62 11.16
N GLY A 312 -35.10 -5.83 11.89
CA GLY A 312 -35.90 -7.07 11.82
C GLY A 312 -35.23 -8.32 12.42
N GLY A 313 -34.05 -8.19 13.01
CA GLY A 313 -33.31 -9.30 13.64
C GLY A 313 -32.86 -10.39 12.66
N VAL A 314 -32.68 -10.01 11.39
CA VAL A 314 -32.18 -10.86 10.31
C VAL A 314 -30.90 -10.24 9.74
N PRO A 315 -30.08 -11.01 9.01
CA PRO A 315 -28.95 -10.44 8.27
C PRO A 315 -29.37 -9.23 7.44
N PHE A 316 -28.53 -8.19 7.43
CA PHE A 316 -28.83 -6.94 6.74
C PHE A 316 -28.91 -7.15 5.23
N ASP A 317 -29.89 -6.51 4.60
CA ASP A 317 -30.10 -6.52 3.15
C ASP A 317 -30.20 -5.06 2.69
N LEU A 318 -29.16 -4.60 2.00
CA LEU A 318 -29.05 -3.21 1.55
C LEU A 318 -30.14 -2.83 0.55
N GLU A 319 -30.48 -3.71 -0.40
CA GLU A 319 -31.52 -3.42 -1.40
C GLU A 319 -32.88 -3.29 -0.71
N ALA A 320 -33.22 -4.24 0.17
CA ALA A 320 -34.46 -4.19 0.92
C ALA A 320 -34.50 -2.97 1.85
N PHE A 321 -33.39 -2.63 2.50
CA PHE A 321 -33.28 -1.48 3.41
C PHE A 321 -33.49 -0.16 2.67
N LEU A 322 -32.74 0.08 1.60
CA LEU A 322 -32.87 1.31 0.80
C LEU A 322 -34.26 1.40 0.18
N THR A 323 -34.82 0.30 -0.32
CA THR A 323 -36.16 0.30 -0.94
C THR A 323 -37.27 0.59 0.08
N GLN A 324 -37.14 0.12 1.32
CA GLN A 324 -38.14 0.34 2.37
C GLN A 324 -38.09 1.76 2.94
N ASN A 325 -36.91 2.37 2.97
CA ASN A 325 -36.71 3.70 3.57
C ASN A 325 -36.67 4.84 2.55
N ALA A 326 -36.58 4.54 1.25
CA ALA A 326 -36.63 5.57 0.22
C ALA A 326 -38.04 6.16 0.07
N THR A 327 -38.10 7.48 -0.09
CA THR A 327 -39.35 8.20 -0.36
C THR A 327 -39.76 8.15 -1.84
N GLU A 328 -38.81 7.85 -2.72
CA GLU A 328 -38.99 7.66 -4.16
C GLU A 328 -38.36 6.31 -4.59
N PRO A 329 -38.78 5.72 -5.73
CA PRO A 329 -38.14 4.52 -6.24
C PRO A 329 -36.64 4.74 -6.43
N LEU A 330 -35.83 3.78 -5.98
CA LEU A 330 -34.39 3.83 -6.19
C LEU A 330 -34.08 3.89 -7.69
N PRO A 331 -33.12 4.74 -8.11
CA PRO A 331 -32.63 4.73 -9.48
C PRO A 331 -31.97 3.37 -9.81
N PRO A 332 -31.85 3.02 -11.09
CA PRO A 332 -31.14 1.80 -11.49
C PRO A 332 -29.70 1.84 -10.97
N GLY A 333 -29.29 0.76 -10.31
CA GLY A 333 -27.93 0.57 -9.82
C GLY A 333 -27.67 -0.90 -9.57
N GLU A 334 -26.43 -1.21 -9.26
CA GLU A 334 -25.93 -2.55 -8.95
C GLU A 334 -25.67 -2.65 -7.45
N PHE A 335 -26.15 -3.73 -6.84
CA PHE A 335 -25.87 -4.06 -5.44
C PHE A 335 -24.75 -5.07 -5.39
N ALA A 336 -23.74 -4.82 -4.56
CA ALA A 336 -22.61 -5.69 -4.35
C ALA A 336 -22.35 -5.92 -2.85
N TYR A 337 -21.80 -7.09 -2.53
CA TYR A 337 -21.51 -7.53 -1.17
C TYR A 337 -20.07 -8.08 -1.17
N PRO A 338 -19.05 -7.20 -1.28
CA PRO A 338 -17.69 -7.63 -1.55
C PRO A 338 -17.08 -8.46 -0.42
N GLN A 339 -17.54 -8.25 0.82
CA GLN A 339 -17.11 -8.96 2.04
C GLN A 339 -18.28 -9.07 3.02
N PRO A 340 -18.24 -9.96 4.03
CA PRO A 340 -19.19 -9.96 5.13
C PRO A 340 -19.31 -8.54 5.70
N ASN A 341 -20.55 -8.13 6.00
CA ASN A 341 -20.83 -6.83 6.63
C ASN A 341 -20.45 -5.57 5.82
N VAL A 342 -19.97 -5.73 4.58
CA VAL A 342 -19.74 -4.63 3.63
C VAL A 342 -20.80 -4.68 2.55
N TYR A 343 -21.52 -3.58 2.38
CA TYR A 343 -22.66 -3.48 1.49
C TYR A 343 -22.49 -2.28 0.58
N GLN A 344 -22.55 -2.50 -0.74
CA GLN A 344 -22.35 -1.47 -1.74
C GLN A 344 -23.55 -1.35 -2.67
N TRP A 345 -23.87 -0.12 -3.05
CA TRP A 345 -24.77 0.19 -4.14
C TRP A 345 -24.16 1.22 -5.06
N THR A 346 -23.97 0.85 -6.32
CA THR A 346 -23.32 1.69 -7.34
C THR A 346 -24.33 2.05 -8.42
N MET A 347 -24.34 3.31 -8.85
CA MET A 347 -25.04 3.74 -10.05
C MET A 347 -24.09 4.47 -10.99
N SER A 348 -24.32 4.34 -12.29
CA SER A 348 -23.55 5.08 -13.29
C SER A 348 -24.49 5.64 -14.35
N GLU A 349 -24.40 6.94 -14.61
CA GLU A 349 -25.19 7.62 -15.63
C GLU A 349 -24.36 8.70 -16.33
N GLU A 350 -24.33 8.69 -17.66
CA GLU A 350 -23.74 9.73 -18.52
C GLU A 350 -22.32 10.21 -18.11
N GLY A 351 -21.47 9.31 -17.62
CA GLY A 351 -20.09 9.63 -17.21
C GLY A 351 -19.95 10.09 -15.77
N ALA A 352 -21.01 10.01 -14.96
CA ALA A 352 -20.94 10.09 -13.52
C ALA A 352 -21.17 8.71 -12.91
N GLU A 353 -20.42 8.38 -11.86
CA GLU A 353 -20.56 7.20 -11.02
C GLU A 353 -20.81 7.64 -9.58
N PHE A 354 -21.69 6.94 -8.90
CA PHE A 354 -21.96 7.11 -7.49
C PHE A 354 -21.89 5.76 -6.80
N LEU A 355 -21.19 5.73 -5.68
CA LEU A 355 -21.03 4.58 -4.80
C LEU A 355 -21.56 4.94 -3.40
N TYR A 356 -22.50 4.13 -2.91
CA TYR A 356 -22.93 4.11 -1.53
C TYR A 356 -22.36 2.86 -0.86
N GLU A 357 -21.52 3.03 0.16
CA GLU A 357 -20.95 1.92 0.91
C GLU A 357 -21.32 2.00 2.39
N LEU A 358 -21.68 0.85 2.97
CA LEU A 358 -21.85 0.64 4.40
C LEU A 358 -20.95 -0.50 4.88
N ARG A 359 -20.34 -0.31 6.05
CA ARG A 359 -19.49 -1.26 6.76
C ARG A 359 -20.02 -1.40 8.17
N PHE A 360 -20.54 -2.58 8.53
CA PHE A 360 -20.99 -2.84 9.89
C PHE A 360 -19.78 -3.25 10.73
N LEU A 361 -19.41 -2.43 11.70
CA LEU A 361 -18.29 -2.71 12.60
C LEU A 361 -18.74 -3.52 13.82
N SER A 362 -19.97 -3.29 14.29
CA SER A 362 -20.59 -4.05 15.38
C SER A 362 -22.11 -4.04 15.28
N GLU A 363 -22.81 -4.71 16.21
CA GLU A 363 -24.28 -4.65 16.27
C GLU A 363 -24.83 -3.23 16.53
N THR A 364 -23.96 -2.29 16.93
CA THR A 364 -24.30 -0.94 17.38
C THR A 364 -23.55 0.16 16.62
N GLU A 365 -22.75 -0.18 15.61
CA GLU A 365 -21.86 0.76 14.92
C GLU A 365 -21.69 0.40 13.45
N ILE A 366 -21.87 1.40 12.59
CA ILE A 366 -21.79 1.31 11.14
C ILE A 366 -20.99 2.50 10.64
N GLU A 367 -20.02 2.25 9.78
CA GLU A 367 -19.37 3.29 8.98
C GLU A 367 -19.90 3.26 7.56
N GLY A 368 -19.82 4.39 6.87
CA GLY A 368 -20.14 4.42 5.45
C GLY A 368 -19.52 5.59 4.73
N GLN A 369 -19.63 5.55 3.41
CA GLN A 369 -19.15 6.61 2.54
C GLN A 369 -20.07 6.79 1.33
N LEU A 370 -20.26 8.04 0.95
CA LEU A 370 -20.81 8.44 -0.34
C LEU A 370 -19.66 8.87 -1.22
N TYR A 371 -19.47 8.20 -2.34
CA TYR A 371 -18.45 8.57 -3.31
C TYR A 371 -19.10 8.92 -4.65
N PHE A 372 -18.69 10.03 -5.23
CA PHE A 372 -19.12 10.50 -6.54
C PHE A 372 -17.88 10.67 -7.41
N ASN A 373 -17.86 10.05 -8.57
CA ASN A 373 -16.86 10.29 -9.61
C ASN A 373 -17.57 10.88 -10.82
N ILE A 374 -17.23 12.11 -11.20
CA ILE A 374 -17.87 12.86 -12.28
C ILE A 374 -16.84 13.07 -13.38
N ALA A 375 -16.98 12.31 -14.46
CA ALA A 375 -16.15 12.36 -15.66
C ALA A 375 -17.01 12.69 -16.90
N ALA A 376 -17.73 13.82 -16.86
CA ALA A 376 -18.67 14.24 -17.89
C ALA A 376 -18.47 15.70 -18.32
N GLU A 377 -18.79 16.01 -19.58
CA GLU A 377 -18.77 17.37 -20.16
C GLU A 377 -17.46 18.17 -20.00
N GLY A 378 -16.32 17.48 -19.89
CA GLY A 378 -15.01 18.12 -19.73
C GLY A 378 -14.67 18.52 -18.29
N ILE A 379 -15.44 18.02 -17.32
CA ILE A 379 -15.15 18.05 -15.89
C ILE A 379 -14.77 16.62 -15.47
N ALA A 380 -13.65 16.50 -14.76
CA ALA A 380 -13.21 15.29 -14.08
C ALA A 380 -12.99 15.67 -12.63
N CYS A 381 -13.81 15.14 -11.72
CA CYS A 381 -13.72 15.44 -10.30
C CYS A 381 -14.43 14.38 -9.46
N GLU A 382 -14.07 14.33 -8.19
CA GLU A 382 -14.50 13.38 -7.20
C GLU A 382 -15.02 14.07 -5.94
N ILE A 383 -16.00 13.45 -5.29
CA ILE A 383 -16.54 13.90 -4.01
C ILE A 383 -16.66 12.68 -3.10
N ASN A 384 -16.03 12.74 -1.93
CA ASN A 384 -16.16 11.73 -0.88
C ASN A 384 -16.83 12.34 0.36
N VAL A 385 -17.82 11.65 0.89
CA VAL A 385 -18.56 12.01 2.10
C VAL A 385 -18.57 10.81 3.05
N PRO A 386 -17.58 10.68 3.93
CA PRO A 386 -17.62 9.67 4.99
C PRO A 386 -18.73 10.00 5.99
N PHE A 387 -19.26 8.98 6.64
CA PHE A 387 -20.23 9.11 7.72
C PHE A 387 -20.16 7.91 8.67
N GLU A 388 -20.65 8.14 9.88
CA GLU A 388 -20.73 7.14 10.95
C GLU A 388 -22.18 7.06 11.43
N VAL A 389 -22.62 5.88 11.84
CA VAL A 389 -23.96 5.64 12.37
C VAL A 389 -23.85 4.77 13.62
N VAL A 390 -24.26 5.32 14.77
CA VAL A 390 -24.10 4.67 16.08
C VAL A 390 -25.46 4.51 16.75
N LEU A 391 -25.68 3.37 17.41
CA LEU A 391 -26.88 3.13 18.21
C LEU A 391 -26.83 3.94 19.51
N ASP A 392 -27.90 4.66 19.81
CA ASP A 392 -28.04 5.38 21.08
C ASP A 392 -28.27 4.39 22.25
N GLU A 393 -27.55 4.57 23.35
CA GLU A 393 -27.65 3.75 24.58
C GLU A 393 -29.02 3.79 25.29
#